data_AF-A0A7S2V798-F1
#
_entry.id   AF-A0A7S2V798-F1
#
_cell.length_a   1.000
_cell.length_b   1.000
_cell.length_c   1.000
_cell.angle_alpha   90.00
_cell.angle_beta   90.00
_cell.angle_gamma   90.00
#
_symmetry.space_group_name_H-M   'P 1'
#
loop_
_entity.id
_entity.type
_entity.pdbx_description
1 polymer ?
#
loop_
_entity_poly.entity_id
_entity_poly.type
_entity_poly.pdbx_seq_one_letter_code
_entity_poly.pdbx_strand_id
1 'polypeptide(L)'
;QGAHSQHHHQHQQQQQDMDLGGEGEGEGEGREGEGEEDFLDDFDLDNVDFGVLLPDGDDLVHMEDGEYDDEGSQGEVQAPGPRGGHAAALVGSTMYIFGGNTLEETYNDLWRLDLDQLDAWEQVCPPQGCSAPTARIGHTLTWIPSLSPKGGAASEGKGHCLMLIGGRNYLTREYQHQIWLFNTQSSEWQRVRPGNGGRRGLDRPVTGLASAAWADGVLVLGGL
;
A
#
# COMPACT_ATOMS: atom_id res chain seq x y z
N GLN A 1 -11.91 -57.19 23.72
CA GLN A 1 -10.71 -57.51 24.52
C GLN A 1 -9.54 -57.70 23.56
N GLY A 2 -8.38 -57.13 23.88
CA GLY A 2 -7.10 -57.49 23.25
C GLY A 2 -6.58 -56.47 22.24
N ALA A 3 -5.38 -55.96 22.48
CA ALA A 3 -4.71 -54.85 21.82
C ALA A 3 -3.44 -55.31 21.07
N HIS A 4 -2.93 -54.39 20.25
CA HIS A 4 -1.52 -54.15 19.88
C HIS A 4 -0.63 -55.22 19.22
N SER A 5 0.07 -54.79 18.14
CA SER A 5 1.55 -54.79 17.94
C SER A 5 1.89 -54.91 16.44
N GLN A 6 2.30 -53.83 15.75
CA GLN A 6 3.66 -53.37 15.41
C GLN A 6 4.45 -54.13 14.29
N HIS A 7 4.84 -53.32 13.29
CA HIS A 7 6.13 -53.19 12.60
C HIS A 7 6.62 -54.12 11.44
N HIS A 8 7.04 -53.39 10.39
CA HIS A 8 8.27 -53.50 9.58
C HIS A 8 8.28 -54.33 8.28
N HIS A 9 8.72 -53.65 7.20
CA HIS A 9 9.45 -54.07 5.97
C HIS A 9 8.84 -53.42 4.72
N GLN A 10 9.56 -52.90 3.72
CA GLN A 10 10.96 -52.53 3.49
C GLN A 10 10.98 -51.81 2.12
N HIS A 11 11.88 -50.86 1.93
CA HIS A 11 12.15 -50.17 0.65
C HIS A 11 12.84 -51.14 -0.32
N GLN A 12 12.41 -51.21 -1.59
CA GLN A 12 13.30 -51.62 -2.69
C GLN A 12 12.83 -51.08 -4.05
N GLN A 13 13.66 -50.23 -4.64
CA GLN A 13 13.66 -49.84 -6.04
C GLN A 13 13.99 -51.04 -6.93
N GLN A 14 13.34 -51.16 -8.09
CA GLN A 14 13.90 -51.87 -9.24
C GLN A 14 13.51 -51.13 -10.52
N GLN A 15 14.55 -50.60 -11.18
CA GLN A 15 14.56 -50.17 -12.57
C GLN A 15 14.28 -51.38 -13.48
N GLN A 16 13.50 -51.15 -14.54
CA GLN A 16 13.49 -52.01 -15.71
C GLN A 16 13.66 -51.12 -16.94
N ASP A 17 14.85 -51.18 -17.50
CA ASP A 17 15.12 -50.85 -18.90
C ASP A 17 14.59 -51.99 -19.78
N MET A 18 13.77 -51.66 -20.77
CA MET A 18 13.64 -52.46 -21.98
C MET A 18 13.74 -51.54 -23.19
N ASP A 19 14.90 -51.65 -23.83
CA ASP A 19 15.26 -51.21 -25.17
C ASP A 19 14.46 -52.00 -26.22
N LEU A 20 13.85 -51.33 -27.20
CA LEU A 20 13.70 -51.81 -28.58
C LEU A 20 13.39 -50.61 -29.50
N GLY A 21 14.31 -50.34 -30.43
CA GLY A 21 14.22 -49.28 -31.43
C GLY A 21 13.15 -49.46 -32.51
N GLY A 22 12.92 -48.38 -33.24
CA GLY A 22 12.10 -48.32 -34.44
C GLY A 22 12.10 -46.90 -35.01
N GLU A 23 13.01 -46.64 -35.96
CA GLU A 23 12.96 -45.46 -36.82
C GLU A 23 11.69 -45.51 -37.68
N GLY A 24 10.96 -44.39 -37.71
CA GLY A 24 9.76 -44.22 -38.52
C GLY A 24 9.46 -42.74 -38.64
N GLU A 25 10.05 -42.10 -39.64
CA GLU A 25 9.69 -40.76 -40.11
C GLU A 25 8.21 -40.76 -40.50
N GLY A 26 7.44 -39.93 -39.82
CA GLY A 26 6.04 -39.65 -40.12
C GLY A 26 5.79 -38.17 -39.94
N GLU A 27 5.83 -37.44 -41.04
CA GLU A 27 5.40 -36.05 -41.16
C GLU A 27 3.96 -35.93 -40.64
N GLY A 28 3.81 -35.21 -39.53
CA GLY A 28 2.53 -34.81 -38.96
C GLY A 28 2.50 -33.29 -38.84
N GLU A 29 2.18 -32.62 -39.93
CA GLU A 29 1.70 -31.23 -39.89
C GLU A 29 0.39 -31.15 -39.09
N GLY A 30 0.29 -30.12 -38.26
CA GLY A 30 -0.90 -29.80 -37.46
C GLY A 30 -0.61 -29.91 -35.96
N ARG A 31 -0.52 -28.85 -35.19
CA ARG A 31 -1.20 -27.56 -35.30
C ARG A 31 -0.39 -26.60 -34.43
N GLU A 32 0.31 -25.66 -35.04
CA GLU A 32 0.85 -24.52 -34.30
C GLU A 32 -0.33 -23.90 -33.55
N GLY A 33 -0.21 -23.83 -32.22
CA GLY A 33 -1.19 -23.17 -31.38
C GLY A 33 -1.12 -21.68 -31.69
N GLU A 34 -1.90 -21.25 -32.69
CA GLU A 34 -2.30 -19.86 -32.81
C GLU A 34 -3.08 -19.50 -31.53
N GLY A 35 -2.55 -18.56 -30.74
CA GLY A 35 -3.35 -17.80 -29.79
C GLY A 35 -2.99 -17.84 -28.31
N GLU A 36 -1.70 -17.94 -27.94
CA GLU A 36 -1.24 -17.18 -26.77
C GLU A 36 -0.67 -15.87 -27.31
N GLU A 37 -1.56 -14.96 -27.72
CA GLU A 37 -1.20 -13.54 -27.70
C GLU A 37 -0.78 -13.27 -26.25
N ASP A 38 0.46 -12.81 -26.04
CA ASP A 38 0.98 -12.59 -24.69
C ASP A 38 -0.02 -11.64 -24.02
N PHE A 39 -0.62 -12.02 -22.88
CA PHE A 39 -1.65 -11.22 -22.20
C PHE A 39 -1.21 -9.75 -21.96
N LEU A 40 0.10 -9.51 -21.97
CA LEU A 40 0.71 -8.19 -21.86
C LEU A 40 0.61 -7.37 -23.16
N ASP A 41 0.52 -7.99 -24.34
CA ASP A 41 0.36 -7.33 -25.64
C ASP A 41 -1.00 -6.62 -25.76
N ASP A 42 -1.99 -7.01 -24.95
CA ASP A 42 -3.28 -6.31 -24.83
C ASP A 42 -3.17 -4.95 -24.12
N PHE A 43 -2.05 -4.70 -23.44
CA PHE A 43 -1.82 -3.49 -22.66
C PHE A 43 -0.63 -2.69 -23.20
N ASP A 44 -0.89 -1.45 -23.58
CA ASP A 44 0.17 -0.49 -23.91
C ASP A 44 0.87 -0.01 -22.63
N LEU A 45 1.89 -0.77 -22.22
CA LEU A 45 2.70 -0.50 -21.04
C LEU A 45 3.70 0.65 -21.27
N ASP A 46 3.89 1.12 -22.50
CA ASP A 46 4.76 2.26 -22.79
C ASP A 46 4.23 3.58 -22.19
N ASN A 47 2.94 3.61 -21.81
CA ASN A 47 2.31 4.72 -21.10
C ASN A 47 2.35 4.58 -19.56
N VAL A 48 3.04 3.56 -19.03
CA VAL A 48 3.14 3.31 -17.59
C VAL A 48 4.59 3.53 -17.14
N ASP A 49 4.84 4.68 -16.53
CA ASP A 49 6.13 4.96 -15.91
C ASP A 49 6.27 4.19 -14.58
N PHE A 50 7.31 3.36 -14.49
CA PHE A 50 7.72 2.71 -13.25
C PHE A 50 8.89 3.50 -12.65
N GLY A 51 8.66 4.09 -11.47
CA GLY A 51 9.63 4.93 -10.78
C GLY A 51 9.80 4.57 -9.32
N VAL A 52 11.05 4.55 -8.84
CA VAL A 52 11.36 4.60 -7.41
C VAL A 52 11.91 5.98 -7.12
N LEU A 53 11.15 6.80 -6.38
CA LEU A 53 11.66 8.06 -5.87
C LEU A 53 12.56 7.77 -4.68
N LEU A 54 13.86 7.98 -4.87
CA LEU A 54 14.82 7.92 -3.77
C LEU A 54 14.68 9.18 -2.90
N PRO A 55 15.04 9.09 -1.60
CA PRO A 55 14.94 10.23 -0.69
C PRO A 55 15.67 11.48 -1.19
N ASP A 56 16.68 11.32 -2.04
CA ASP A 56 17.57 12.40 -2.47
C ASP A 56 17.05 13.21 -3.68
N GLY A 57 15.86 12.88 -4.19
CA GLY A 57 15.21 13.64 -5.27
C GLY A 57 15.85 13.44 -6.66
N ASP A 58 16.92 12.65 -6.77
CA ASP A 58 17.52 12.32 -8.05
C ASP A 58 16.62 11.36 -8.84
N ASP A 59 16.51 11.69 -10.13
CA ASP A 59 15.58 11.17 -11.13
C ASP A 59 15.38 9.64 -11.13
N LEU A 60 14.19 9.25 -11.60
CA LEU A 60 13.76 7.91 -11.99
C LEU A 60 14.90 7.06 -12.57
N VAL A 61 15.66 6.38 -11.71
CA VAL A 61 16.71 5.47 -12.15
C VAL A 61 16.05 4.21 -12.70
N HIS A 62 16.19 4.00 -14.01
CA HIS A 62 16.04 2.68 -14.60
C HIS A 62 16.92 1.72 -13.81
N MET A 63 16.30 0.68 -13.23
CA MET A 63 16.96 -0.34 -12.42
C MET A 63 17.83 -1.23 -13.31
N GLU A 64 18.89 -0.70 -13.90
CA GLU A 64 19.97 -1.49 -14.47
C GLU A 64 21.10 -1.56 -13.46
N ASP A 65 21.26 -2.76 -12.90
CA ASP A 65 22.40 -3.30 -12.20
C ASP A 65 22.93 -2.53 -10.97
N GLY A 66 22.64 -3.13 -9.82
CA GLY A 66 22.95 -2.60 -8.50
C GLY A 66 24.43 -2.29 -8.28
N GLU A 67 24.71 -1.01 -8.09
CA GLU A 67 25.81 -0.49 -7.29
C GLU A 67 25.38 0.89 -6.76
N TYR A 68 25.16 1.00 -5.44
CA TYR A 68 24.91 2.29 -4.81
C TYR A 68 26.27 2.93 -4.51
N ASP A 69 26.70 3.85 -5.37
CA ASP A 69 27.90 4.66 -5.12
C ASP A 69 27.57 5.75 -4.08
N ASP A 70 27.96 5.49 -2.83
CA ASP A 70 27.92 6.44 -1.70
C ASP A 70 29.02 7.51 -1.83
N GLU A 71 28.94 8.37 -2.84
CA GLU A 71 29.82 9.54 -2.95
C GLU A 71 29.05 10.85 -3.17
N GLY A 72 28.66 11.46 -2.03
CA GLY A 72 28.91 12.89 -1.82
C GLY A 72 27.86 13.90 -2.30
N SER A 73 26.81 14.08 -1.49
CA SER A 73 26.06 15.34 -1.37
C SER A 73 25.35 15.37 -0.01
N GLN A 74 26.03 15.82 1.05
CA GLN A 74 25.45 15.99 2.39
C GLN A 74 24.57 17.24 2.48
N GLY A 75 23.55 17.33 1.62
CA GLY A 75 22.35 18.09 1.93
C GLY A 75 21.43 17.16 2.71
N GLU A 76 21.06 17.51 3.94
CA GLU A 76 20.08 16.74 4.71
C GLU A 76 18.73 16.83 3.98
N VAL A 77 18.39 15.82 3.18
CA VAL A 77 17.16 15.86 2.39
C VAL A 77 15.97 15.75 3.34
N GLN A 78 15.11 16.76 3.29
CA GLN A 78 14.00 16.89 4.23
C GLN A 78 12.84 15.97 3.82
N ALA A 79 13.05 14.65 3.93
CA ALA A 79 12.09 13.61 3.52
C ALA A 79 11.67 12.72 4.70
N PRO A 80 10.52 12.01 4.61
CA PRO A 80 10.19 10.98 5.59
C PRO A 80 11.27 9.89 5.60
N GLY A 81 11.85 9.64 6.79
CA GLY A 81 12.81 8.54 6.95
C GLY A 81 12.21 7.15 6.64
N PRO A 82 13.06 6.12 6.47
CA PRO A 82 12.63 4.76 6.12
C PRO A 82 11.56 4.21 7.07
N ARG A 83 10.48 3.67 6.52
CA ARG A 83 9.30 3.24 7.30
C ARG A 83 8.50 2.14 6.61
N GLY A 84 8.05 1.14 7.38
CA GLY A 84 7.12 0.11 6.95
C GLY A 84 5.68 0.39 7.36
N GLY A 85 4.71 -0.18 6.64
CA GLY A 85 3.30 -0.18 7.05
C GLY A 85 2.63 1.20 7.16
N HIS A 86 3.22 2.21 6.52
CA HIS A 86 2.62 3.53 6.32
C HIS A 86 1.47 3.44 5.31
N ALA A 87 0.58 4.44 5.30
CA ALA A 87 -0.43 4.57 4.25
C ALA A 87 -0.15 5.80 3.39
N ALA A 88 -0.33 5.65 2.09
CA ALA A 88 -0.20 6.72 1.12
C ALA A 88 -1.54 7.02 0.43
N ALA A 89 -1.76 8.27 0.06
CA ALA A 89 -2.89 8.68 -0.77
C ALA A 89 -2.49 9.83 -1.70
N LEU A 90 -3.03 9.84 -2.92
CA LEU A 90 -2.84 10.91 -3.89
C LEU A 90 -4.05 11.85 -3.91
N VAL A 91 -3.79 13.15 -3.89
CA VAL A 91 -4.81 14.21 -4.10
C VAL A 91 -4.29 15.17 -5.16
N GLY A 92 -4.83 15.10 -6.38
CA GLY A 92 -4.25 15.82 -7.51
C GLY A 92 -2.83 15.31 -7.81
N SER A 93 -1.86 16.21 -7.92
CA SER A 93 -0.43 15.90 -8.04
C SER A 93 0.28 15.84 -6.67
N THR A 94 -0.43 15.87 -5.54
CA THR A 94 0.22 15.81 -4.22
C THR A 94 0.05 14.44 -3.57
N MET A 95 1.16 13.77 -3.31
CA MET A 95 1.21 12.54 -2.51
C MET A 95 1.22 12.87 -1.03
N TYR A 96 0.49 12.11 -0.22
CA TYR A 96 0.49 12.18 1.24
C TYR A 96 0.90 10.85 1.83
N ILE A 97 1.77 10.85 2.85
CA ILE A 97 2.19 9.66 3.60
C ILE A 97 1.92 9.88 5.09
N PHE A 98 1.21 8.96 5.74
CA PHE A 98 0.96 9.02 7.18
C PHE A 98 1.52 7.81 7.92
N GLY A 99 2.14 8.07 9.07
CA GLY A 99 2.55 7.07 10.05
C GLY A 99 3.57 6.06 9.52
N GLY A 100 3.39 4.78 9.90
CA GLY A 100 4.36 3.73 9.65
C GLY A 100 5.29 3.50 10.84
N ASN A 101 6.28 2.62 10.69
CA ASN A 101 7.23 2.31 11.75
C ASN A 101 8.62 1.92 11.25
N THR A 102 9.59 2.08 12.15
CA THR A 102 10.83 1.30 12.17
C THR A 102 10.71 0.21 13.24
N LEU A 103 11.81 -0.51 13.51
CA LEU A 103 11.86 -1.42 14.64
C LEU A 103 11.80 -0.69 16.00
N GLU A 104 12.17 0.60 16.03
CA GLU A 104 12.37 1.37 17.25
C GLU A 104 11.26 2.38 17.51
N GLU A 105 10.59 2.85 16.47
CA GLU A 105 9.60 3.93 16.56
C GLU A 105 8.34 3.63 15.72
N THR A 106 7.18 4.05 16.21
CA THR A 106 5.96 4.15 15.42
C THR A 106 5.62 5.61 15.22
N TYR A 107 5.40 6.03 13.97
CA TYR A 107 5.20 7.42 13.62
C TYR A 107 3.71 7.80 13.56
N ASN A 108 3.45 9.08 13.78
CA ASN A 108 2.15 9.75 13.59
C ASN A 108 2.28 11.04 12.77
N ASP A 109 3.40 11.21 12.09
CA ASP A 109 3.66 12.32 11.19
C ASP A 109 2.88 12.17 9.88
N LEU A 110 2.61 13.31 9.25
CA LEU A 110 2.05 13.41 7.91
C LEU A 110 3.09 14.12 7.05
N TRP A 111 3.43 13.54 5.91
CA TRP A 111 4.30 14.14 4.91
C TRP A 111 3.53 14.35 3.62
N ARG A 112 3.94 15.36 2.85
CA ARG A 112 3.47 15.53 1.47
C ARG A 112 4.63 15.75 0.51
N LEU A 113 4.43 15.33 -0.74
CA LEU A 113 5.30 15.58 -1.87
C LEU A 113 4.45 16.09 -3.04
N ASP A 114 4.87 17.18 -3.66
CA ASP A 114 4.33 17.61 -4.94
C ASP A 114 5.00 16.81 -6.07
N LEU A 115 4.23 16.06 -6.85
CA LEU A 115 4.77 15.23 -7.92
C LEU A 115 5.26 16.05 -9.12
N ASP A 116 4.90 17.33 -9.18
CA ASP A 116 5.47 18.28 -10.14
C ASP A 116 6.84 18.82 -9.65
N GLN A 117 7.22 18.58 -8.38
CA GLN A 117 8.46 19.02 -7.71
C GLN A 117 8.97 17.92 -6.74
N LEU A 118 9.64 16.91 -7.29
CA LEU A 118 10.00 15.67 -6.60
C LEU A 118 11.05 15.81 -5.48
N ASP A 119 11.68 16.99 -5.36
CA ASP A 119 12.68 17.34 -4.34
C ASP A 119 12.07 18.08 -3.12
N ALA A 120 10.77 18.37 -3.13
CA ALA A 120 10.11 19.27 -2.18
C ALA A 120 9.23 18.54 -1.15
N TRP A 121 9.79 17.57 -0.43
CA TRP A 121 9.09 16.94 0.70
C TRP A 121 8.82 17.94 1.84
N GLU A 122 7.61 17.89 2.39
CA GLU A 122 7.22 18.75 3.51
C GLU A 122 6.52 17.94 4.61
N GLN A 123 6.97 18.11 5.85
CA GLN A 123 6.25 17.61 7.01
C GLN A 123 5.07 18.52 7.34
N VAL A 124 3.86 17.97 7.24
CA VAL A 124 2.63 18.70 7.49
C VAL A 124 2.32 18.74 8.98
N CYS A 125 2.49 19.92 9.56
CA CYS A 125 2.17 20.18 10.96
C CYS A 125 0.73 20.67 11.12
N PRO A 126 -0.12 20.01 11.94
CA PRO A 126 -1.45 20.52 12.23
C PRO A 126 -1.40 21.86 12.96
N PRO A 127 -2.40 22.75 12.79
CA PRO A 127 -2.47 24.00 13.53
C PRO A 127 -2.42 23.80 15.05
N GLN A 128 -1.89 24.78 15.77
CA GLN A 128 -1.74 24.70 17.23
C GLN A 128 -3.10 24.41 17.91
N GLY A 129 -3.12 23.39 18.77
CA GLY A 129 -4.33 22.96 19.48
C GLY A 129 -5.26 22.04 18.68
N CYS A 130 -4.93 21.74 17.42
CA CYS A 130 -5.63 20.73 16.63
C CYS A 130 -5.28 19.33 17.14
N SER A 131 -6.29 18.49 17.38
CA SER A 131 -6.06 17.09 17.73
C SER A 131 -5.64 16.30 16.48
N ALA A 132 -4.60 15.49 16.58
CA ALA A 132 -4.14 14.63 15.50
C ALA A 132 -4.30 13.13 15.83
N PRO A 133 -4.32 12.25 14.81
CA PRO A 133 -4.29 10.82 15.04
C PRO A 133 -2.99 10.41 15.74
N THR A 134 -3.09 9.40 16.60
CA THR A 134 -1.94 8.76 17.27
C THR A 134 -1.13 7.89 16.33
N ALA A 135 0.10 7.57 16.73
CA ALA A 135 1.04 6.75 15.98
C ALA A 135 0.50 5.37 15.65
N ARG A 136 0.66 4.95 14.38
CA ARG A 136 0.02 3.73 13.87
C ARG A 136 0.67 3.16 12.60
N ILE A 137 0.47 1.86 12.42
CA ILE A 137 0.79 1.08 11.23
C ILE A 137 -0.40 0.25 10.76
N GLY A 138 -0.37 -0.21 9.51
CA GLY A 138 -1.39 -1.11 8.96
C GLY A 138 -2.79 -0.48 9.00
N HIS A 139 -2.82 0.84 8.85
CA HIS A 139 -4.01 1.66 8.67
C HIS A 139 -4.19 1.93 7.17
N THR A 140 -5.30 2.55 6.79
CA THR A 140 -5.48 3.04 5.43
C THR A 140 -5.70 4.54 5.41
N LEU A 141 -5.28 5.17 4.32
CA LEU A 141 -5.50 6.57 4.00
C LEU A 141 -6.15 6.62 2.62
N THR A 142 -7.32 7.25 2.52
CA THR A 142 -8.09 7.25 1.27
C THR A 142 -8.62 8.64 0.98
N TRP A 143 -8.32 9.17 -0.21
CA TRP A 143 -8.91 10.40 -0.69
C TRP A 143 -10.38 10.20 -1.05
N ILE A 144 -11.24 11.16 -0.68
CA ILE A 144 -12.68 11.14 -0.99
C ILE A 144 -13.01 12.40 -1.81
N PRO A 145 -13.15 12.30 -3.15
CA PRO A 145 -13.36 13.45 -4.03
C PRO A 145 -14.65 14.23 -3.75
N SER A 146 -15.68 13.54 -3.26
CA SER A 146 -16.97 14.16 -2.96
C SER A 146 -17.03 14.85 -1.61
N LEU A 147 -16.08 14.57 -0.71
CA LEU A 147 -16.10 15.07 0.65
C LEU A 147 -15.47 16.46 0.68
N SER A 148 -16.31 17.47 0.87
CA SER A 148 -15.88 18.84 1.12
C SER A 148 -16.14 19.25 2.57
N PRO A 149 -15.33 20.18 3.13
CA PRO A 149 -15.60 20.78 4.42
C PRO A 149 -16.99 21.46 4.41
N LYS A 150 -17.78 21.26 5.48
CA LYS A 150 -19.06 21.95 5.62
C LYS A 150 -18.83 23.45 5.78
N GLY A 151 -19.42 24.25 4.89
CA GLY A 151 -19.35 25.71 4.93
C GLY A 151 -18.36 26.34 3.94
N GLY A 152 -17.65 25.54 3.14
CA GLY A 152 -16.94 26.03 1.96
C GLY A 152 -17.94 26.52 0.92
N ALA A 153 -17.65 27.67 0.28
CA ALA A 153 -18.43 28.13 -0.85
C ALA A 153 -18.49 27.01 -1.90
N ALA A 154 -19.66 26.74 -2.48
CA ALA A 154 -19.87 25.69 -3.48
C ALA A 154 -18.97 25.84 -4.75
N SER A 155 -18.20 26.93 -4.84
CA SER A 155 -17.24 27.26 -5.89
C SER A 155 -15.79 26.87 -5.58
N GLU A 156 -15.44 26.53 -4.34
CA GLU A 156 -14.07 26.09 -3.99
C GLU A 156 -14.02 24.56 -3.98
N GLY A 157 -13.70 23.99 -5.14
CA GLY A 157 -13.18 22.63 -5.33
C GLY A 157 -13.80 21.49 -4.49
N LYS A 158 -14.56 20.59 -5.14
CA LYS A 158 -14.85 19.28 -4.55
C LYS A 158 -13.51 18.54 -4.29
N GLY A 159 -13.35 17.94 -3.10
CA GLY A 159 -12.40 16.83 -2.90
C GLY A 159 -11.03 17.18 -2.33
N HIS A 160 -10.98 17.69 -1.10
CA HIS A 160 -9.73 18.01 -0.39
C HIS A 160 -9.64 17.31 0.97
N CYS A 161 -10.22 16.13 1.10
CA CYS A 161 -10.23 15.39 2.36
C CYS A 161 -9.69 13.96 2.20
N LEU A 162 -8.76 13.62 3.08
CA LEU A 162 -8.30 12.24 3.27
C LEU A 162 -9.02 11.63 4.46
N MET A 163 -9.39 10.36 4.36
CA MET A 163 -9.95 9.58 5.45
C MET A 163 -8.92 8.55 5.93
N LEU A 164 -8.59 8.61 7.22
CA LEU A 164 -7.69 7.68 7.90
C LEU A 164 -8.50 6.71 8.75
N ILE A 165 -8.28 5.41 8.54
CA ILE A 165 -9.04 4.34 9.21
C ILE A 165 -8.11 3.29 9.81
N GLY A 166 -8.39 2.93 11.07
CA GLY A 166 -7.81 1.76 11.72
C GLY A 166 -6.32 1.91 12.07
N GLY A 167 -5.65 0.76 12.07
CA GLY A 167 -4.26 0.59 12.42
C GLY A 167 -4.03 0.33 13.91
N ARG A 168 -2.77 0.13 14.25
CA ARG A 168 -2.32 -0.03 15.64
C ARG A 168 -0.96 0.60 15.84
N ASN A 169 -0.66 0.96 17.07
CA ASN A 169 0.72 1.28 17.43
C ASN A 169 1.54 -0.02 17.46
N TYR A 170 2.69 -0.07 16.77
CA TYR A 170 3.48 -1.29 16.66
C TYR A 170 4.11 -1.70 18.00
N LEU A 171 4.66 -0.72 18.73
CA LEU A 171 5.39 -0.94 19.98
C LEU A 171 4.45 -1.24 21.15
N THR A 172 3.41 -0.41 21.33
CA THR A 172 2.45 -0.59 22.44
C THR A 172 1.39 -1.65 22.15
N ARG A 173 1.25 -2.06 20.87
CA ARG A 173 0.21 -2.99 20.38
C ARG A 173 -1.22 -2.48 20.55
N GLU A 174 -1.40 -1.20 20.84
CA GLU A 174 -2.71 -0.59 20.99
C GLU A 174 -3.38 -0.38 19.64
N TYR A 175 -4.57 -0.97 19.47
CA TYR A 175 -5.36 -0.81 18.25
C TYR A 175 -6.16 0.49 18.26
N GLN A 176 -6.27 1.10 17.08
CA GLN A 176 -6.97 2.35 16.85
C GLN A 176 -8.30 2.06 16.12
N HIS A 177 -9.41 2.49 16.71
CA HIS A 177 -10.76 2.35 16.14
C HIS A 177 -11.34 3.68 15.64
N GLN A 178 -10.58 4.77 15.82
CA GLN A 178 -11.02 6.12 15.50
C GLN A 178 -10.83 6.38 14.01
N ILE A 179 -11.87 6.92 13.38
CA ILE A 179 -11.83 7.43 12.01
C ILE A 179 -11.48 8.91 12.07
N TRP A 180 -10.55 9.32 11.21
CA TRP A 180 -10.10 10.70 11.11
C TRP A 180 -10.29 11.21 9.68
N LEU A 181 -10.61 12.49 9.57
CA LEU A 181 -10.60 13.24 8.32
C LEU A 181 -9.46 14.25 8.39
N PHE A 182 -8.70 14.37 7.33
CA PHE A 182 -7.69 15.40 7.16
C PHE A 182 -8.12 16.35 6.05
N ASN A 183 -8.16 17.65 6.34
CA ASN A 183 -8.39 18.68 5.34
C ASN A 183 -7.05 19.12 4.73
N THR A 184 -6.84 18.87 3.44
CA THR A 184 -5.58 19.18 2.76
C THR A 184 -5.32 20.67 2.56
N GLN A 185 -6.33 21.52 2.71
CA GLN A 185 -6.21 22.98 2.59
C GLN A 185 -5.85 23.64 3.92
N SER A 186 -6.54 23.26 5.01
CA SER A 186 -6.29 23.83 6.34
C SER A 186 -5.23 23.07 7.13
N SER A 187 -4.80 21.90 6.65
CA SER A 187 -3.92 20.97 7.36
C SER A 187 -4.48 20.51 8.72
N GLU A 188 -5.80 20.50 8.84
CA GLU A 188 -6.48 20.14 10.09
C GLU A 188 -6.97 18.70 10.09
N TRP A 189 -6.80 18.04 11.23
CA TRP A 189 -7.38 16.75 11.52
C TRP A 189 -8.68 16.90 12.30
N GLN A 190 -9.71 16.17 11.86
CA GLN A 190 -10.98 16.09 12.55
C GLN A 190 -11.34 14.62 12.81
N ARG A 191 -11.50 14.28 14.08
CA ARG A 191 -12.05 12.96 14.45
C ARG A 191 -13.52 12.89 14.06
N VAL A 192 -13.89 11.86 13.29
CA VAL A 192 -15.29 11.57 12.96
C VAL A 192 -15.98 11.09 14.23
N ARG A 193 -17.03 11.82 14.64
CA ARG A 193 -17.86 11.44 15.79
C ARG A 193 -19.00 10.52 15.34
N PRO A 194 -19.36 9.51 16.15
CA PRO A 194 -20.59 8.74 15.95
C PRO A 194 -21.79 9.67 15.80
N GLY A 195 -22.63 9.45 14.79
CA GLY A 195 -23.90 10.18 14.67
C GLY A 195 -24.94 9.68 15.68
N ASN A 196 -25.96 10.51 15.97
CA ASN A 196 -27.05 10.21 16.91
C ASN A 196 -27.87 8.93 16.60
N GLY A 197 -27.66 8.27 15.45
CA GLY A 197 -28.34 7.03 15.05
C GLY A 197 -27.50 5.75 15.19
N GLY A 198 -26.26 5.83 15.68
CA GLY A 198 -25.33 4.70 15.71
C GLY A 198 -24.76 4.37 14.32
N ARG A 199 -23.46 4.06 14.30
CA ARG A 199 -22.61 3.82 13.11
C ARG A 199 -22.12 5.09 12.38
N ARG A 200 -21.15 5.77 13.00
CA ARG A 200 -20.02 6.38 12.27
C ARG A 200 -18.76 6.04 13.05
N GLY A 201 -18.12 4.93 12.68
CA GLY A 201 -17.01 4.33 13.43
C GLY A 201 -16.93 2.84 13.13
N LEU A 202 -15.75 2.27 13.31
CA LEU A 202 -15.58 0.83 13.28
C LEU A 202 -16.11 0.27 14.61
N ASP A 203 -16.99 -0.74 14.54
CA ASP A 203 -17.56 -1.40 15.74
C ASP A 203 -16.49 -2.12 16.58
N ARG A 204 -15.29 -2.32 16.00
CA ARG A 204 -14.11 -2.90 16.64
C ARG A 204 -12.83 -2.29 16.06
N PRO A 205 -11.71 -2.27 16.80
CA PRO A 205 -10.42 -1.91 16.21
C PRO A 205 -10.04 -2.89 15.10
N VAL A 206 -9.42 -2.40 14.02
CA VAL A 206 -8.97 -3.23 12.88
C VAL A 206 -7.62 -2.76 12.38
N THR A 207 -6.79 -3.70 11.91
CA THR A 207 -5.52 -3.43 11.22
C THR A 207 -5.40 -4.32 9.99
N GLY A 208 -4.55 -3.94 9.02
CA GLY A 208 -4.40 -4.69 7.77
C GLY A 208 -5.68 -4.69 6.94
N LEU A 209 -6.46 -3.62 7.05
CA LEU A 209 -7.65 -3.39 6.24
C LEU A 209 -7.23 -2.90 4.85
N ALA A 210 -8.08 -3.16 3.86
CA ALA A 210 -8.05 -2.47 2.58
C ALA A 210 -9.16 -1.42 2.56
N SER A 211 -8.90 -0.26 1.97
CA SER A 211 -9.95 0.70 1.66
C SER A 211 -9.78 1.32 0.29
N ALA A 212 -10.91 1.64 -0.32
CA ALA A 212 -10.98 2.31 -1.61
C ALA A 212 -12.10 3.34 -1.59
N ALA A 213 -11.90 4.45 -2.29
CA ALA A 213 -12.99 5.38 -2.56
C ALA A 213 -14.03 4.70 -3.45
N TRP A 214 -15.31 4.90 -3.15
CA TRP A 214 -16.41 4.40 -3.97
C TRP A 214 -17.54 5.42 -3.99
N ALA A 215 -17.81 5.98 -5.17
CA ALA A 215 -18.74 7.10 -5.36
C ALA A 215 -18.47 8.21 -4.34
N ASP A 216 -19.45 8.51 -3.47
CA ASP A 216 -19.32 9.55 -2.45
C ASP A 216 -18.84 9.03 -1.08
N GLY A 217 -18.30 7.81 -1.03
CA GLY A 217 -17.91 7.14 0.22
C GLY A 217 -16.60 6.37 0.14
N VAL A 218 -16.37 5.55 1.17
CA VAL A 218 -15.20 4.65 1.29
C VAL A 218 -15.70 3.26 1.58
N LEU A 219 -15.27 2.30 0.78
CA LEU A 219 -15.42 0.88 1.06
C LEU A 219 -14.22 0.43 1.90
N VAL A 220 -14.49 -0.26 3.00
CA VAL A 220 -13.46 -0.86 3.87
C VAL A 220 -13.73 -2.36 3.95
N LEU A 221 -12.72 -3.17 3.67
CA LEU A 221 -12.82 -4.63 3.65
C LEU A 221 -11.69 -5.30 4.42
N GLY A 222 -12.00 -6.47 4.99
CA GLY A 222 -11.05 -7.32 5.68
C GLY A 222 -10.61 -6.79 7.05
N GLY A 223 -9.34 -7.00 7.35
CA GLY A 223 -8.72 -6.65 8.63
C GLY A 223 -8.73 -7.77 9.67
N LEU A 224 -7.74 -7.71 10.56
CA LEU A 224 -7.52 -8.61 11.70
C LEU A 224 -7.93 -7.95 13.01
#